data_AF-A0A6A6DZ06-F1
#
_entry.id   AF-A0A6A6DZ06-F1
#
_cell.length_a   1.000
_cell.length_b   1.000
_cell.length_c   1.000
_cell.angle_alpha   90.00
_cell.angle_beta   90.00
_cell.angle_gamma   90.00
#
_symmetry.space_group_name_H-M   'P 1'
#
loop_
_entity.id
_entity.type
_entity.pdbx_description
1 polymer ?
#
loop_
_entity_poly.entity_id
_entity_poly.type
_entity_poly.pdbx_seq_one_letter_code
_entity_poly.pdbx_strand_id
1 'polypeptide(L)'
;MFKAAVKGNTRVIEWLLEQGVDPVKLTYDETLVPLHAAAYNGKLDCAKVLVEQAGMDVNSKDDIGGTPLIRAAWGGNVEMVR
;
A
#
# COMPACT_ATOMS: atom_id res chain seq x y z
N MET A 1 5.30 8.04 1.61
CA MET A 1 4.20 7.20 1.09
C MET A 1 3.60 6.28 2.16
N PHE A 2 4.40 5.50 2.88
CA PHE A 2 3.91 4.58 3.93
C PHE A 2 2.91 5.19 4.93
N LYS A 3 3.26 6.29 5.61
CA LYS A 3 2.36 6.94 6.58
C LYS A 3 1.05 7.42 5.94
N ALA A 4 1.09 7.87 4.69
CA ALA A 4 -0.11 8.28 3.96
C ALA A 4 -1.01 7.07 3.66
N ALA A 5 -0.42 5.93 3.28
CA ALA A 5 -1.14 4.68 3.06
C ALA A 5 -1.79 4.13 4.34
N VAL A 6 -1.10 4.17 5.49
CA VAL A 6 -1.67 3.81 6.81
C VAL A 6 -2.88 4.68 7.14
N LYS A 7 -2.80 5.98 6.88
CA LYS A 7 -3.86 6.94 7.19
C LYS A 7 -5.00 6.95 6.17
N GLY A 8 -4.80 6.40 4.97
CA GLY A 8 -5.77 6.46 3.88
C GLY A 8 -5.76 7.81 3.15
N ASN A 9 -4.64 8.54 3.19
CA ASN A 9 -4.54 9.86 2.58
C ASN A 9 -4.17 9.76 1.10
N THR A 10 -5.15 9.41 0.27
CA THR A 10 -4.98 9.23 -1.19
C THR A 10 -4.38 10.47 -1.85
N ARG A 11 -4.83 11.67 -1.47
CA ARG A 11 -4.33 12.92 -2.03
C ARG A 11 -2.83 13.13 -1.83
N VAL A 12 -2.29 12.70 -0.70
CA VAL A 12 -0.84 12.79 -0.41
C VAL A 12 -0.07 11.76 -1.23
N ILE A 13 -0.67 10.58 -1.47
CA ILE A 13 -0.06 9.55 -2.32
C ILE A 13 0.01 10.04 -3.77
N GLU A 14 -1.09 10.54 -4.32
CA GLU A 14 -1.15 11.13 -5.67
C GLU A 14 -0.12 12.25 -5.84
N TRP A 15 -0.08 13.20 -4.89
CA TRP A 15 0.89 14.28 -4.93
C TRP A 15 2.34 13.79 -4.92
N LEU A 16 2.66 12.76 -4.13
CA LEU A 16 4.01 12.16 -4.12
C LEU A 16 4.36 11.49 -5.46
N LEU A 17 3.38 10.86 -6.13
CA LEU A 17 3.57 10.25 -7.45
C LEU A 17 3.77 11.33 -8.53
N GLU A 18 3.02 12.44 -8.47
CA GLU A 18 3.20 13.59 -9.35
C GLU A 18 4.61 14.21 -9.24
N GLN A 19 5.23 14.16 -8.06
CA GLN A 19 6.62 14.60 -7.88
C GLN A 19 7.66 13.63 -8.47
N GLY A 20 7.23 12.55 -9.13
CA GLY A 20 8.10 11.56 -9.75
C GLY A 20 8.88 10.71 -8.73
N VAL A 21 8.40 10.64 -7.48
CA VAL A 21 9.06 9.85 -6.46
C VAL A 21 8.76 8.38 -6.69
N ASP A 22 9.81 7.56 -6.69
CA ASP A 22 9.67 6.12 -6.82
C ASP A 22 8.92 5.56 -5.59
N PRO A 23 7.69 5.03 -5.77
CA PRO A 23 6.85 4.53 -4.69
C PRO A 23 7.47 3.34 -3.96
N VAL A 24 8.34 2.58 -4.63
CA VAL A 24 9.03 1.41 -4.08
C VAL A 24 10.20 1.83 -3.18
N LYS A 25 10.81 2.99 -3.44
CA LYS A 25 11.94 3.52 -2.63
C LYS A 25 11.50 4.32 -1.40
N LEU A 26 10.20 4.57 -1.24
CA LEU A 26 9.62 5.27 -0.09
C LEU A 26 9.13 4.34 1.03
N THR A 27 9.59 3.09 1.01
CA THR A 27 9.41 2.10 2.08
C THR A 27 10.27 2.50 3.28
N TYR A 28 9.71 2.40 4.48
CA TYR A 28 10.42 2.72 5.72
C TYR A 28 11.08 1.42 6.18
N ASP A 29 12.38 1.26 5.89
CA ASP A 29 13.04 -0.05 5.80
C ASP A 29 12.57 -0.78 4.52
N GLU A 30 13.47 -1.43 3.77
CA GLU A 30 13.31 -1.96 2.38
C GLU A 30 12.18 -2.98 2.18
N THR A 31 11.30 -3.07 3.15
CA THR A 31 10.53 -4.21 3.59
C THR A 31 9.07 -3.86 3.87
N LEU A 32 8.80 -2.58 4.15
CA LEU A 32 7.47 -2.06 4.49
C LEU A 32 6.84 -1.37 3.29
N VAL A 33 6.20 -2.18 2.47
CA VAL A 33 5.52 -1.83 1.21
C VAL A 33 4.20 -1.07 1.50
N PRO A 34 4.01 0.17 0.98
CA PRO A 34 2.79 0.97 1.19
C PRO A 34 1.47 0.24 0.95
N LEU A 35 1.43 -0.64 -0.06
CA LEU A 35 0.25 -1.44 -0.39
C LEU A 35 -0.15 -2.40 0.74
N HIS A 36 0.83 -2.99 1.45
CA HIS A 36 0.57 -3.86 2.60
C HIS A 36 -0.02 -3.07 3.77
N ALA A 37 0.48 -1.85 3.98
CA ALA A 37 -0.04 -0.96 5.02
C ALA A 37 -1.48 -0.51 4.73
N ALA A 38 -1.76 -0.13 3.48
CA ALA A 38 -3.12 0.19 3.04
C ALA A 38 -4.05 -1.02 3.25
N ALA A 39 -3.61 -2.21 2.86
CA ALA A 39 -4.38 -3.44 3.00
C ALA A 39 -4.64 -3.81 4.47
N TYR A 40 -3.63 -3.75 5.34
CA TYR A 40 -3.78 -4.01 6.78
C TYR A 40 -4.73 -3.02 7.47
N ASN A 41 -4.81 -1.77 7.00
CA ASN A 41 -5.66 -0.72 7.57
C ASN A 41 -7.00 -0.53 6.83
N GLY A 42 -7.32 -1.40 5.87
CA GLY A 42 -8.57 -1.37 5.12
C GLY A 42 -8.74 -0.13 4.23
N LYS A 43 -7.64 0.47 3.79
CA LYS A 43 -7.64 1.70 2.97
C LYS A 43 -7.76 1.35 1.50
N LEU A 44 -8.95 0.86 1.10
CA LEU A 44 -9.23 0.37 -0.25
C LEU A 44 -8.90 1.39 -1.34
N ASP A 45 -9.35 2.64 -1.19
CA ASP A 45 -9.10 3.67 -2.21
C ASP A 45 -7.61 4.01 -2.35
N CYS A 46 -6.87 4.01 -1.24
CA CYS A 46 -5.42 4.14 -1.29
C CYS A 46 -4.76 2.94 -1.96
N ALA A 47 -5.20 1.72 -1.66
CA ALA A 47 -4.66 0.52 -2.29
C ALA A 47 -4.90 0.54 -3.81
N LYS A 48 -6.07 0.97 -4.27
CA LYS A 48 -6.37 1.17 -5.70
C LYS A 48 -5.40 2.15 -6.35
N VAL A 49 -5.21 3.33 -5.76
CA VAL A 49 -4.26 4.33 -6.30
C VAL A 49 -2.82 3.79 -6.34
N LEU A 50 -2.39 3.05 -5.32
CA LEU A 50 -1.06 2.43 -5.28
C LEU A 50 -0.89 1.36 -6.37
N VAL A 51 -1.93 0.61 -6.72
CA VAL A 51 -1.86 -0.39 -7.80
C VAL A 51 -1.95 0.28 -9.17
N GLU A 52 -2.94 1.15 -9.37
CA GLU A 52 -3.28 1.73 -10.67
C GLU A 52 -2.31 2.83 -11.11
N GLN A 53 -1.88 3.70 -10.19
CA GLN A 53 -1.02 4.84 -10.52
C GLN A 53 0.44 4.59 -10.19
N ALA A 54 0.71 3.95 -9.05
CA ALA A 54 2.07 3.67 -8.61
C ALA A 54 2.63 2.35 -9.17
N GLY A 55 1.80 1.54 -9.85
CA GLY A 55 2.22 0.29 -10.49
C GLY A 55 2.69 -0.79 -9.51
N MET A 56 2.22 -0.74 -8.26
CA MET A 56 2.65 -1.69 -7.23
C MET A 56 2.08 -3.09 -7.51
N ASP A 57 2.94 -4.11 -7.39
CA ASP A 57 2.52 -5.50 -7.52
C ASP A 57 1.65 -5.93 -6.32
N VAL A 58 0.42 -6.35 -6.61
CA VAL A 58 -0.54 -6.88 -5.63
C VAL A 58 -0.08 -8.20 -4.99
N ASN A 59 0.89 -8.89 -5.60
CA ASN A 59 1.50 -10.11 -5.09
C ASN A 59 2.89 -9.88 -4.49
N SER A 60 3.32 -8.62 -4.39
CA SER A 60 4.57 -8.27 -3.70
C SER A 60 4.57 -8.87 -2.30
N LYS A 61 5.76 -9.32 -1.86
CA LYS A 61 5.94 -9.90 -0.52
C LYS A 61 6.69 -8.92 0.36
N ASP A 62 6.22 -8.76 1.58
CA ASP A 62 7.01 -8.15 2.66
C ASP A 62 8.06 -9.14 3.23
N ASP A 63 8.82 -8.69 4.22
CA ASP A 63 9.92 -9.45 4.84
C ASP A 63 9.59 -10.83 5.37
N ILE A 64 8.35 -11.00 5.82
CA ILE A 64 7.92 -12.28 6.38
C ILE A 64 7.17 -13.11 5.34
N GLY A 65 7.26 -12.72 4.06
CA GLY A 65 6.62 -13.39 2.94
C GLY A 65 5.12 -13.12 2.84
N GLY A 66 4.58 -12.18 3.61
CA GLY A 66 3.18 -11.80 3.56
C GLY A 66 2.89 -10.98 2.31
N THR A 67 1.74 -11.24 1.68
CA THR A 67 1.23 -10.40 0.57
C THR A 67 0.27 -9.34 1.11
N PRO A 68 -0.07 -8.29 0.33
CA PRO A 68 -1.11 -7.33 0.70
C PRO A 68 -2.42 -8.02 1.11
N LEU A 69 -2.81 -9.08 0.40
CA LEU A 69 -4.00 -9.86 0.71
C LEU A 69 -3.93 -10.56 2.07
N ILE A 70 -2.78 -11.15 2.41
CA ILE A 70 -2.56 -11.74 3.75
C ILE A 70 -2.68 -10.66 4.83
N ARG A 71 -2.14 -9.46 4.58
CA ARG A 71 -2.24 -8.34 5.51
C ARG A 71 -3.66 -7.81 5.67
N ALA A 72 -4.44 -7.75 4.59
CA ALA A 72 -5.87 -7.45 4.66
C ALA A 72 -6.62 -8.45 5.54
N ALA A 73 -6.32 -9.74 5.40
CA ALA A 73 -6.91 -10.79 6.24
C ALA A 73 -6.52 -10.62 7.72
N TRP A 74 -5.25 -10.31 8.02
CA TRP A 74 -4.80 -10.04 9.40
C TRP A 74 -5.46 -8.81 10.02
N GLY A 75 -5.70 -7.77 9.21
CA GLY A 75 -6.42 -6.56 9.63
C GLY A 75 -7.94 -6.73 9.71
N GLY A 76 -8.49 -7.86 9.25
CA GLY A 76 -9.94 -8.11 9.20
C GLY A 76 -10.67 -7.29 8.13
N ASN A 77 -9.97 -6.80 7.11
CA ASN A 77 -10.54 -5.88 6.11
C ASN A 77 -11.15 -6.65 4.94
N VAL A 78 -12.39 -7.12 5.11
CA VAL A 78 -13.10 -7.93 4.10
C VAL A 78 -13.27 -7.20 2.76
N GLU A 79 -13.45 -5.88 2.78
CA GLU A 79 -13.61 -5.10 1.55
C GLU A 79 -12.33 -5.02 0.71
N MET A 80 -11.17 -5.38 1.26
CA MET A 80 -9.91 -5.49 0.51
C MET A 80 -9.77 -6.81 -0.27
N VAL A 81 -10.63 -7.80 0.03
CA VAL A 81 -10.56 -9.15 -0.57
C VAL A 81 -11.71 -9.43 -1.55
N ARG A 82 -12.62 -8.46 -1.72
CA ARG A 82 -13.68 -8.48 -2.73
C ARG A 82 -13.17 -7.96 -4.06
#